data_AF-A0AAJ6VY97-F1
#
_entry.id   AF-A0AAJ6VY97-F1
#
_cell.length_a   1.000
_cell.length_b   1.000
_cell.length_c   1.000
_cell.angle_alpha   90.00
_cell.angle_beta   90.00
_cell.angle_gamma   90.00
#
_symmetry.space_group_name_H-M   'P 1'
#
loop_
_entity.id
_entity.type
_entity.pdbx_description
1 polymer ?
#
loop_
_entity_poly.entity_id
_entity_poly.type
_entity_poly.pdbx_seq_one_letter_code
_entity_poly.pdbx_strand_id
1 'polypeptide(L)'
;MDYPDRVGEIPRVLARSEFAKRMFKEKVERERMQQAEQSKFRARECEVIKRKPFQPILEHNRTKPDDVVLHSTVRANERRKFEEYLGEKNRLKEEHEKEERARQEIEAQEALKIYRRKLEFKARPVPGSNCEPYRPQPSSRLLTVPATPFVLKRSHSK
;
A
#
# COMPACT_ATOMS: atom_id res chain seq x y z
N MET A 1 112.77 47.04 61.69
CA MET A 1 112.39 48.27 60.98
C MET A 1 112.31 47.91 59.51
N ASP A 2 111.08 47.54 59.16
CA ASP A 2 110.63 46.89 57.95
C ASP A 2 110.33 47.90 56.85
N TYR A 3 110.63 47.55 55.60
CA TYR A 3 109.80 47.96 54.47
C TYR A 3 109.84 46.88 53.37
N PRO A 4 108.75 46.13 53.14
CA PRO A 4 108.64 45.27 51.96
C PRO A 4 108.34 46.12 50.71
N ASP A 5 109.10 45.87 49.66
CA ASP A 5 108.92 46.41 48.31
C ASP A 5 107.51 46.13 47.78
N ARG A 6 106.59 47.09 47.98
CA ARG A 6 105.36 47.19 47.22
C ARG A 6 105.70 47.72 45.83
N VAL A 7 106.09 46.82 44.94
CA VAL A 7 106.07 47.07 43.50
C VAL A 7 104.60 47.22 43.08
N GLY A 8 104.08 48.43 43.27
CA GLY A 8 102.76 48.80 42.78
C GLY A 8 102.76 48.70 41.27
N GLU A 9 101.89 47.86 40.72
CA GLU A 9 101.61 47.83 39.29
C GLU A 9 101.15 49.23 38.86
N ILE A 10 102.05 49.97 38.22
CA ILE A 10 101.73 51.27 37.62
C ILE A 10 100.59 51.02 36.64
N PRO A 11 99.42 51.67 36.78
CA PRO A 11 98.33 51.48 35.84
C PRO A 11 98.83 51.87 34.46
N ARG A 12 98.97 50.88 33.57
CA ARG A 12 99.33 51.13 32.17
C ARG A 12 98.25 52.03 31.59
N VAL A 13 98.57 53.31 31.40
CA VAL A 13 97.73 54.25 30.66
C VAL A 13 97.65 53.70 29.24
N LEU A 14 96.54 53.04 28.94
CA LEU A 14 96.32 52.43 27.65
C LEU A 14 96.29 53.53 26.60
N ALA A 15 97.04 53.35 25.52
CA ALA A 15 96.94 54.22 24.36
C ALA A 15 95.48 54.29 23.88
N ARG A 16 95.07 55.44 23.33
CA ARG A 16 93.70 55.67 22.81
C ARG A 16 93.19 54.54 21.90
N SER A 17 94.09 53.91 21.14
CA SER A 17 93.80 52.75 20.27
C SER A 17 93.41 51.49 21.05
N GLU A 18 94.04 51.21 22.19
CA GLU A 18 93.72 50.06 23.05
C GLU A 18 92.38 50.24 23.78
N PHE A 19 92.06 51.48 24.16
CA PHE A 19 90.73 51.82 24.70
C PHE A 19 89.63 51.59 23.65
N ALA A 20 89.84 52.08 22.41
CA ALA A 20 88.92 51.86 21.31
C ALA A 20 88.72 50.36 21.00
N LYS A 21 89.79 49.56 21.02
CA LYS A 21 89.71 48.08 20.85
C LYS A 21 88.89 47.41 21.96
N ARG A 22 89.04 47.83 23.22
CA ARG A 22 88.26 47.28 24.34
C ARG A 22 86.78 47.62 24.22
N MET A 23 86.44 48.87 23.93
CA MET A 23 85.06 49.31 23.73
C MET A 23 84.39 48.58 22.56
N PHE A 24 85.13 48.37 21.47
CA PHE A 24 84.64 47.60 20.32
C PHE A 24 84.39 46.13 20.70
N LYS A 25 85.32 45.47 21.40
CA LYS A 25 85.14 44.10 21.89
C LYS A 25 83.93 43.97 22.81
N GLU A 26 83.76 44.89 23.76
CA GLU A 26 82.62 44.88 24.68
C GLU A 26 81.30 45.07 23.92
N LYS A 27 81.28 45.95 22.92
CA LYS A 27 80.12 46.14 22.05
C LYS A 27 79.77 44.84 21.31
N VAL A 28 80.76 44.17 20.71
CA VAL A 28 80.57 42.89 20.00
C VAL A 28 80.05 41.80 20.94
N GLU A 29 80.56 41.71 22.17
CA GLU A 29 80.09 40.73 23.16
C GLU A 29 78.65 41.02 23.62
N ARG A 30 78.27 42.29 23.81
CA ARG A 30 76.87 42.64 24.10
C ARG A 30 75.93 42.31 22.94
N GLU A 31 76.34 42.59 21.71
CA GLU A 31 75.56 42.22 20.51
C GLU A 31 75.40 40.71 20.40
N ARG A 32 76.46 39.93 20.67
CA ARG A 32 76.39 38.45 20.72
C ARG A 32 75.44 37.95 21.80
N MET A 33 75.49 38.54 23.00
CA MET A 33 74.58 38.16 24.09
C MET A 33 73.12 38.50 23.76
N GLN A 34 72.86 39.66 23.18
CA GLN A 34 71.52 40.04 22.72
C GLN A 34 71.02 39.12 21.62
N GLN A 35 71.87 38.79 20.65
CA GLN A 35 71.55 37.86 19.58
C GLN A 35 71.29 36.45 20.13
N ALA A 36 72.07 36.00 21.12
CA ALA A 36 71.85 34.73 21.80
C ALA A 36 70.50 34.72 22.53
N GLU A 37 70.16 35.76 23.30
CA GLU A 37 68.85 35.89 23.96
C GLU A 37 67.69 35.94 22.97
N GLN A 38 67.84 36.63 21.84
CA GLN A 38 66.83 36.69 20.77
C GLN A 38 66.71 35.36 20.00
N SER A 39 67.80 34.59 19.88
CA SER A 39 67.80 33.28 19.23
C SER A 39 67.17 32.18 20.10
N LYS A 40 66.97 32.42 21.40
CA LYS A 40 66.28 31.47 22.28
C LYS A 40 64.82 31.36 21.86
N PHE A 41 64.49 30.23 21.24
CA PHE A 41 63.12 29.89 20.90
C PHE A 41 62.23 29.83 22.15
N ARG A 42 61.12 30.58 22.14
CA ARG A 42 60.05 30.48 23.15
C ARG A 42 58.74 30.18 22.44
N ALA A 43 58.22 28.97 22.64
CA ALA A 43 56.90 28.62 22.14
C ALA A 43 55.83 29.43 22.89
N ARG A 44 54.87 30.00 22.15
CA ARG A 44 53.67 30.59 22.75
C ARG A 44 52.72 29.46 23.16
N GLU A 45 51.98 29.68 24.24
CA GLU A 45 50.92 28.74 24.63
C GLU A 45 49.85 28.63 23.54
N CYS A 46 49.38 27.41 23.28
CA CYS A 46 48.33 27.17 22.30
C CYS A 46 46.95 27.49 22.90
N GLU A 47 46.40 28.66 22.55
CA GLU A 47 45.07 29.09 23.00
C GLU A 47 43.94 28.17 22.54
N VAL A 48 44.10 27.51 21.38
CA VAL A 48 43.05 26.71 20.75
C VAL A 48 42.64 25.52 21.62
N ILE A 49 43.57 24.96 22.40
CA ILE A 49 43.32 23.83 23.31
C ILE A 49 42.45 24.26 24.50
N LYS A 50 42.50 25.55 24.88
CA LYS A 50 41.71 26.10 25.99
C LYS A 50 40.31 26.53 25.56
N ARG A 51 40.05 26.65 24.25
CA ARG A 51 38.75 27.03 23.71
C ARG A 51 37.81 25.83 23.75
N LYS A 52 36.52 26.09 24.05
CA LYS A 52 35.49 25.05 23.94
C LYS A 52 35.41 24.56 22.48
N PRO A 53 35.08 23.27 22.26
CA PRO A 53 34.83 22.77 20.92
C PRO A 53 33.72 23.59 20.25
N PHE A 54 33.83 23.74 18.93
CA PHE A 54 32.82 24.43 18.14
C PHE A 54 31.45 23.76 18.34
N GLN A 55 30.45 24.55 18.74
CA GLN A 55 29.07 24.13 18.83
C GLN A 55 28.28 24.82 17.72
N PRO A 56 27.88 24.11 16.66
CA PRO A 56 27.05 24.69 15.62
C PRO A 56 25.69 25.07 16.22
N ILE A 57 25.36 26.35 16.20
CA ILE A 57 24.03 26.85 16.54
C ILE A 57 23.20 26.75 15.26
N LEU A 58 22.45 25.66 15.10
CA LEU A 58 21.41 25.59 14.06
C LEU A 58 20.18 26.34 14.57
N GLU A 59 19.89 27.50 13.98
CA GLU A 59 18.59 28.12 14.15
C GLU A 59 17.52 27.18 13.59
N HIS A 60 16.61 26.72 14.46
CA HIS A 60 15.58 25.75 14.12
C HIS A 60 14.42 26.44 13.40
N ASN A 61 14.72 27.08 12.27
CA ASN A 61 13.75 27.68 11.39
C ASN A 61 13.04 26.54 10.63
N ARG A 62 12.03 25.94 11.27
CA ARG A 62 11.21 24.90 10.66
C ARG A 62 10.48 25.49 9.47
N THR A 63 10.86 25.08 8.26
CA THR A 63 10.10 25.40 7.04
C THR A 63 8.68 24.88 7.20
N LYS A 64 7.69 25.76 7.02
CA LYS A 64 6.28 25.34 6.95
C LYS A 64 6.03 24.78 5.55
N PRO A 65 5.42 23.60 5.41
CA PRO A 65 5.03 23.10 4.10
C PRO A 65 3.98 24.03 3.49
N ASP A 66 4.08 24.24 2.19
CA ASP A 66 3.09 24.99 1.43
C ASP A 66 1.77 24.21 1.35
N ASP A 67 0.65 24.95 1.37
CA ASP A 67 -0.68 24.37 1.19
C ASP A 67 -0.91 24.07 -0.30
N VAL A 68 -0.54 22.85 -0.69
CA VAL A 68 -0.66 22.38 -2.08
C VAL A 68 -1.79 21.39 -2.23
N VAL A 69 -2.65 21.64 -3.21
CA VAL A 69 -3.69 20.68 -3.59
C VAL A 69 -3.06 19.55 -4.38
N LEU A 70 -3.02 18.36 -3.79
CA LEU A 70 -2.53 17.17 -4.46
C LEU A 70 -3.59 16.65 -5.44
N HIS A 71 -3.28 16.59 -6.74
CA HIS A 71 -4.20 16.03 -7.73
C HIS A 71 -4.59 14.57 -7.44
N SER A 72 -3.74 13.82 -6.73
CA SER A 72 -4.05 12.46 -6.26
C SER A 72 -5.24 12.44 -5.30
N THR A 73 -5.34 13.41 -4.38
CA THR A 73 -6.45 13.48 -3.43
C THR A 73 -7.75 13.89 -4.13
N VAL A 74 -7.66 14.81 -5.10
CA VAL A 74 -8.79 15.19 -5.96
C VAL A 74 -9.31 13.96 -6.72
N ARG A 75 -8.41 13.25 -7.42
CA ARG A 75 -8.76 12.04 -8.19
C ARG A 75 -9.33 10.93 -7.31
N ALA A 76 -8.79 10.72 -6.11
CA ALA A 76 -9.31 9.73 -5.18
C ALA A 76 -10.76 10.05 -4.75
N ASN A 77 -11.03 11.34 -4.48
CA ASN A 77 -12.38 11.80 -4.14
C ASN A 77 -13.37 11.64 -5.30
N GLU A 78 -12.97 11.98 -6.53
CA GLU A 78 -13.78 11.76 -7.73
C GLU A 78 -14.06 10.28 -7.95
N ARG A 79 -13.04 9.43 -7.78
CA ARG A 79 -13.18 7.98 -7.93
C ARG A 79 -14.18 7.41 -6.94
N ARG A 80 -14.10 7.79 -5.67
CA ARG A 80 -15.04 7.37 -4.63
C ARG A 80 -16.48 7.74 -5.01
N LYS A 81 -16.73 8.99 -5.42
CA LYS A 81 -18.07 9.44 -5.85
C LYS A 81 -18.60 8.63 -7.03
N PHE A 82 -17.73 8.30 -7.98
CA PHE A 82 -18.10 7.48 -9.14
C PHE A 82 -18.44 6.05 -8.75
N GLU A 83 -17.68 5.45 -7.83
CA GLU A 83 -17.95 4.11 -7.32
C GLU A 83 -19.27 4.05 -6.53
N GLU A 84 -19.55 5.05 -5.70
CA GLU A 84 -20.84 5.19 -5.01
C GLU A 84 -22.00 5.27 -6.01
N TYR A 85 -21.86 6.11 -7.06
CA TYR A 85 -22.87 6.21 -8.12
C TYR A 85 -23.11 4.89 -8.85
N LEU A 86 -22.05 4.15 -9.19
CA LEU A 86 -22.17 2.83 -9.81
C LEU A 86 -22.84 1.81 -8.88
N GLY A 87 -22.50 1.83 -7.60
CA GLY A 87 -23.12 0.96 -6.60
C GLY A 87 -24.62 1.18 -6.51
N GLU A 88 -25.06 2.44 -6.40
CA GLU A 88 -26.49 2.79 -6.36
C GLU A 88 -27.21 2.40 -7.66
N LYS A 89 -26.61 2.67 -8.83
CA LYS A 89 -27.18 2.28 -10.13
C LYS A 89 -27.34 0.77 -10.25
N ASN A 90 -26.36 -0.01 -9.81
CA ASN A 90 -26.42 -1.47 -9.84
C ASN A 90 -27.48 -1.99 -8.87
N ARG A 91 -27.57 -1.43 -7.66
CA ARG A 91 -28.61 -1.81 -6.69
C ARG A 91 -30.01 -1.64 -7.26
N LEU A 92 -30.30 -0.47 -7.84
CA LEU A 92 -31.61 -0.20 -8.46
C LEU A 92 -31.90 -1.15 -9.62
N LYS A 93 -30.89 -1.48 -10.42
CA LYS A 93 -31.03 -2.43 -11.53
C LYS A 93 -31.33 -3.85 -11.02
N GLU A 94 -30.63 -4.30 -9.99
CA GLU A 94 -30.85 -5.62 -9.38
C GLU A 94 -32.23 -5.72 -8.72
N GLU A 95 -32.67 -4.68 -8.02
CA GLU A 95 -34.01 -4.59 -7.44
C GLU A 95 -35.08 -4.71 -8.53
N HIS A 96 -34.96 -3.94 -9.61
CA HIS A 96 -35.88 -4.00 -10.74
C HIS A 96 -35.89 -5.38 -11.42
N GLU A 97 -34.72 -5.97 -11.69
CA GLU A 97 -34.62 -7.31 -12.28
C GLU A 97 -35.26 -8.38 -11.38
N LYS A 98 -35.16 -8.23 -10.05
CA LYS A 98 -35.76 -9.14 -9.09
C LYS A 98 -37.29 -9.02 -9.07
N GLU A 99 -37.82 -7.80 -9.10
CA GLU A 99 -39.26 -7.55 -9.18
C GLU A 99 -39.87 -8.10 -10.46
N GLU A 100 -39.23 -7.83 -11.61
CA GLU A 100 -39.67 -8.35 -12.91
C GLU A 100 -39.62 -9.88 -12.96
N ARG A 101 -38.57 -10.51 -12.41
CA ARG A 101 -38.51 -11.97 -12.32
C ARG A 101 -39.63 -12.55 -11.47
N ALA A 102 -39.92 -11.94 -10.32
CA ALA A 102 -41.02 -12.37 -9.45
C ALA A 102 -42.38 -12.23 -10.15
N ARG A 103 -42.58 -11.14 -10.90
CA ARG A 103 -43.79 -10.93 -11.71
C ARG A 103 -43.96 -11.98 -12.79
N GLN A 104 -42.89 -12.26 -13.54
CA GLN A 104 -42.88 -13.29 -14.58
C GLN A 104 -43.15 -14.69 -14.00
N GLU A 105 -42.62 -15.00 -12.82
CA GLU A 105 -42.87 -16.27 -12.15
C GLU A 105 -44.35 -16.43 -11.77
N ILE A 106 -44.98 -15.38 -11.22
CA ILE A 106 -46.41 -15.38 -10.90
C ILE A 106 -47.24 -15.56 -12.17
N GLU A 107 -46.95 -14.80 -13.23
CA GLU A 107 -47.67 -14.88 -14.50
C GLU A 107 -47.55 -16.29 -15.13
N ALA A 108 -46.36 -16.88 -15.10
CA ALA A 108 -46.13 -18.23 -15.58
C ALA A 108 -46.93 -19.27 -14.77
N GLN A 109 -46.99 -19.13 -13.44
CA GLN A 109 -47.79 -20.01 -12.58
C GLN A 109 -49.29 -19.88 -12.86
N GLU A 110 -49.80 -18.66 -13.06
CA GLU A 110 -51.21 -18.42 -13.40
C GLU A 110 -51.57 -18.99 -14.78
N ALA A 111 -50.73 -18.76 -15.80
CA ALA A 111 -50.91 -19.33 -17.12
C ALA A 111 -50.94 -20.87 -17.07
N LEU A 112 -50.05 -21.46 -16.28
CA LEU A 112 -49.97 -22.90 -16.08
C LEU A 112 -51.20 -23.45 -15.34
N LYS A 113 -51.73 -22.72 -14.35
CA LYS A 113 -52.99 -23.05 -13.66
C LYS A 113 -54.19 -23.02 -14.61
N ILE A 114 -54.27 -22.00 -15.47
CA ILE A 114 -55.33 -21.89 -16.49
C ILE A 114 -55.21 -23.05 -17.49
N TYR A 115 -54.00 -23.36 -17.94
CA TYR A 115 -53.74 -24.46 -18.85
C TYR A 115 -54.18 -25.81 -18.26
N ARG A 116 -53.79 -26.09 -17.00
CA ARG A 116 -54.23 -27.29 -16.27
C ARG A 116 -55.75 -27.39 -16.18
N ARG A 117 -56.43 -26.29 -15.81
CA ARG A 117 -57.90 -26.24 -15.75
C ARG A 117 -58.57 -26.53 -17.10
N LYS A 118 -57.94 -26.15 -18.22
CA LYS A 118 -58.46 -26.44 -19.57
C LYS A 118 -58.31 -27.93 -19.93
N LEU A 119 -57.29 -28.60 -19.42
CA LEU A 119 -57.05 -30.04 -19.65
C LEU A 119 -57.89 -30.95 -18.74
N GLU A 120 -58.46 -30.42 -17.65
CA GLU A 120 -59.32 -31.19 -16.75
C GLU A 120 -60.55 -31.74 -17.50
N PHE A 121 -60.63 -33.08 -17.57
CA PHE A 121 -61.77 -33.77 -18.15
C PHE A 121 -63.03 -33.53 -17.31
N LYS A 122 -64.07 -32.97 -17.91
CA LYS A 122 -65.39 -32.76 -17.28
C LYS A 122 -66.35 -33.84 -17.73
N ALA A 123 -66.60 -34.82 -16.86
CA ALA A 123 -67.58 -35.86 -17.10
C ALA A 123 -68.98 -35.24 -17.26
N ARG A 124 -69.77 -35.77 -18.20
CA ARG A 124 -71.19 -35.41 -18.29
C ARG A 124 -71.91 -35.93 -17.03
N PRO A 125 -72.83 -35.15 -16.44
CA PRO A 125 -73.65 -35.67 -15.37
C PRO A 125 -74.40 -36.89 -15.88
N VAL A 126 -74.57 -37.88 -15.00
CA VAL A 126 -75.38 -39.05 -15.30
C VAL A 126 -76.77 -38.55 -15.71
N PRO A 127 -77.33 -38.98 -16.86
CA PRO A 127 -78.70 -38.65 -17.24
C PRO A 127 -79.62 -38.92 -16.04
N GLY A 128 -80.49 -37.96 -15.73
CA GLY A 128 -81.07 -37.75 -14.40
C GLY A 128 -81.47 -39.00 -13.62
N SER A 129 -81.44 -38.87 -12.29
CA SER A 129 -81.79 -39.87 -11.26
C SER A 129 -83.12 -40.61 -11.41
N ASN A 130 -83.88 -40.34 -12.46
CA ASN A 130 -85.12 -41.02 -12.84
C ASN A 130 -84.89 -42.13 -13.88
N CYS A 131 -83.67 -42.35 -14.34
CA CYS A 131 -83.32 -43.50 -15.16
C CYS A 131 -83.24 -44.75 -14.26
N GLU A 132 -84.13 -45.73 -14.49
CA GLU A 132 -83.99 -47.03 -13.86
C GLU A 132 -82.58 -47.59 -14.12
N PRO A 133 -81.93 -48.21 -13.11
CA PRO A 133 -80.65 -48.87 -13.31
C PRO A 133 -80.79 -49.90 -14.43
N TYR A 134 -79.80 -49.95 -15.33
CA TYR A 134 -79.80 -50.85 -16.48
C TYR A 134 -80.04 -52.30 -16.01
N ARG A 135 -81.14 -52.89 -16.44
CA ARG A 135 -81.45 -54.30 -16.22
C ARG A 135 -81.11 -55.09 -17.48
N PRO A 136 -80.14 -56.01 -17.43
CA PRO A 136 -79.83 -56.85 -18.58
C PRO A 136 -81.07 -57.67 -18.96
N GLN A 137 -81.51 -57.52 -20.20
CA GLN A 137 -82.57 -58.34 -20.77
C GLN A 137 -81.94 -59.56 -21.43
N PRO A 138 -82.51 -60.77 -21.25
CA PRO A 138 -82.06 -61.93 -22.01
C PRO A 138 -82.20 -61.66 -23.50
N SER A 139 -81.20 -62.04 -24.30
CA SER A 139 -81.27 -61.82 -25.74
C SER A 139 -82.38 -62.70 -26.34
N SER A 140 -83.26 -62.11 -27.13
CA SER A 140 -84.19 -62.86 -28.00
C SER A 140 -83.48 -63.55 -29.17
N ARG A 141 -82.19 -63.28 -29.35
CA ARG A 141 -81.37 -63.86 -30.41
C ARG A 141 -81.13 -65.33 -30.11
N LEU A 142 -81.36 -66.17 -31.13
CA LEU A 142 -81.06 -67.60 -31.06
C LEU A 142 -79.57 -67.83 -30.78
N LEU A 143 -79.26 -68.87 -30.01
CA LEU A 143 -77.90 -69.31 -29.79
C LEU A 143 -77.24 -69.60 -31.14
N THR A 144 -76.01 -69.08 -31.31
CA THR A 144 -75.20 -69.37 -32.49
C THR A 144 -74.99 -70.88 -32.57
N VAL A 145 -75.53 -71.50 -33.61
CA VAL A 145 -75.27 -72.90 -33.92
C VAL A 145 -73.85 -72.97 -34.49
N PRO A 146 -72.93 -73.74 -33.88
CA PRO A 146 -71.58 -73.88 -34.41
C PRO A 146 -71.64 -74.51 -35.81
N ALA A 147 -71.15 -73.80 -36.81
CA ALA A 147 -70.88 -74.41 -38.11
C ALA A 147 -69.70 -75.37 -37.91
N THR A 148 -69.91 -76.66 -38.19
CA THR A 148 -68.81 -77.62 -38.20
C THR A 148 -67.75 -77.14 -39.19
N PRO A 149 -66.46 -77.12 -38.81
CA PRO A 149 -65.42 -76.68 -39.72
C PRO A 149 -65.39 -77.61 -40.93
N PHE A 150 -65.43 -77.04 -42.14
CA PHE A 150 -65.14 -77.79 -43.35
C PHE A 150 -63.66 -78.16 -43.33
N VAL A 151 -63.35 -79.42 -43.00
CA VAL A 151 -62.00 -79.95 -43.09
C VAL A 151 -61.67 -80.12 -44.57
N LEU A 152 -60.96 -79.14 -45.14
CA LEU A 152 -60.39 -79.27 -46.47
C LEU A 152 -59.38 -80.42 -46.46
N LYS A 153 -59.61 -81.43 -47.29
CA LYS A 153 -58.65 -82.53 -47.48
C LYS A 153 -57.36 -81.93 -48.02
N ARG A 154 -56.26 -82.11 -47.29
CA ARG A 154 -54.93 -81.66 -47.72
C ARG A 154 -54.57 -82.46 -48.98
N SER A 155 -54.36 -81.81 -50.11
CA SER A 155 -53.84 -82.46 -51.31
C SER A 155 -52.40 -82.87 -51.04
N HIS A 156 -52.12 -84.17 -51.12
CA HIS A 156 -50.75 -84.66 -51.19
C HIS A 156 -50.24 -84.39 -52.60
N SER A 157 -49.60 -83.23 -52.79
CA SER A 157 -48.71 -83.05 -53.94
C SER A 157 -47.51 -83.96 -53.73
N LYS A 158 -47.31 -84.91 -54.65
CA LYS A 158 -46.04 -85.60 -54.84
C LYS A 158 -45.03 -84.66 -55.50
#